data_AF-A0A916T345-F1
#
_entry.id   AF-A0A916T345-F1
#
_cell.length_a   1.000
_cell.length_b   1.000
_cell.length_c   1.000
_cell.angle_alpha   90.00
_cell.angle_beta   90.00
_cell.angle_gamma   90.00
#
_symmetry.space_group_name_H-M   'P 1'
#
loop_
_entity.id
_entity.type
_entity.pdbx_description
1 polymer ?
#
loop_
_entity_poly.entity_id
_entity_poly.type
_entity_poly.pdbx_seq_one_letter_code
_entity_poly.pdbx_strand_id
1 'polypeptide(L)'
;MLLPRNGAEFKKWIVGSSKDVAGGYVPPGSPGTQGWIVIDTASSIGPGRTLLDNRAWLEHDIRHEFFHANTLPESDSAGNAPLWVTEGYAEWAGSTAIVVFPQTAPPPTLPVTNSEFAKVRATDAYAQSFMFVSYLVARFGQAAAIRFYKRSLEPAYGSTAASFAHVFKHDLASVEKGWSRQYKKQVAALDVDVYVK
;
A
#
# COMPACT_ATOMS: atom_id res chain seq x y z
N MET A 1 -1.99 -4.57 -19.36
CA MET A 1 -1.46 -3.29 -18.85
C MET A 1 -1.80 -2.20 -19.84
N LEU A 2 -2.25 -1.03 -19.36
CA LEU A 2 -2.54 0.16 -20.16
C LEU A 2 -1.52 1.25 -19.82
N LEU A 3 -1.05 1.96 -20.85
CA LEU A 3 -0.15 3.11 -20.74
C LEU A 3 -0.85 4.33 -21.37
N PRO A 4 -1.67 5.05 -20.59
CA PRO A 4 -2.26 6.32 -21.01
C PRO A 4 -1.18 7.31 -21.49
N ARG A 5 -1.51 8.14 -22.48
CA ARG A 5 -0.56 9.09 -23.09
C ARG A 5 -0.23 10.28 -22.19
N ASN A 6 -1.08 10.55 -21.19
CA ASN A 6 -0.93 11.64 -20.23
C ASN A 6 -1.85 11.43 -19.03
N GLY A 7 -1.63 12.22 -17.97
CA GLY A 7 -2.42 12.17 -16.73
C GLY A 7 -3.92 12.44 -16.93
N ALA A 8 -4.34 13.14 -17.98
CA ALA A 8 -5.78 13.34 -18.25
C ALA A 8 -6.44 12.08 -18.82
N GLU A 9 -5.71 11.29 -19.61
CA GLU A 9 -6.17 9.97 -20.06
C GLU A 9 -6.11 8.95 -18.92
N PHE A 10 -5.06 8.99 -18.09
CA PHE A 10 -4.95 8.15 -16.88
C PHE A 10 -6.16 8.29 -15.95
N LYS A 11 -6.56 9.53 -15.66
CA LYS A 11 -7.74 9.85 -14.81
C LYS A 11 -9.08 9.31 -15.34
N LYS A 12 -9.17 8.93 -16.62
CA LYS A 12 -10.38 8.29 -17.17
C LYS A 12 -10.49 6.82 -16.76
N TRP A 13 -9.38 6.19 -16.44
CA TRP A 13 -9.32 4.77 -16.09
C TRP A 13 -9.44 4.52 -14.60
N ILE A 14 -8.87 5.40 -13.78
CA ILE A 14 -8.77 5.21 -12.33
C ILE A 14 -9.89 6.03 -11.68
N VAL A 15 -10.99 5.37 -11.32
CA VAL A 15 -12.12 6.02 -10.64
C VAL A 15 -11.80 6.12 -9.15
N GLY A 16 -11.77 7.35 -8.61
CA GLY A 16 -11.68 7.59 -7.17
C GLY A 16 -10.27 7.59 -6.56
N SER A 17 -9.20 7.44 -7.36
CA SER A 17 -7.83 7.52 -6.82
C SER A 17 -7.43 8.96 -6.45
N SER A 18 -6.56 9.08 -5.46
CA SER A 18 -5.94 10.35 -5.09
C SER A 18 -5.17 10.92 -6.29
N LYS A 19 -4.92 12.23 -6.29
CA LYS A 19 -4.18 12.92 -7.37
C LYS A 19 -2.69 12.51 -7.45
N ASP A 20 -2.23 11.63 -6.56
CA ASP A 20 -0.83 11.39 -6.28
C ASP A 20 -0.42 9.90 -6.42
N VAL A 21 -1.19 9.10 -7.17
CA VAL A 21 -0.84 7.70 -7.48
C VAL A 21 -0.14 7.59 -8.84
N ALA A 22 0.88 6.75 -8.92
CA ALA A 22 1.67 6.52 -10.13
C ALA A 22 1.19 5.32 -10.95
N GLY A 23 0.34 4.48 -10.37
CA GLY A 23 -0.37 3.39 -11.02
C GLY A 23 -1.75 3.17 -10.41
N GLY A 24 -2.49 2.22 -10.99
CA GLY A 24 -3.70 1.69 -10.39
C GLY A 24 -4.17 0.41 -11.08
N TYR A 25 -4.62 -0.54 -10.27
CA TYR A 25 -5.40 -1.68 -10.72
C TYR A 25 -6.88 -1.28 -10.90
N VAL A 26 -7.39 -1.49 -12.10
CA VAL A 26 -8.80 -1.34 -12.46
C VAL A 26 -9.42 -2.73 -12.53
N PRO A 27 -10.35 -3.09 -11.61
CA PRO A 27 -11.00 -4.39 -11.63
C PRO A 27 -11.85 -4.56 -12.90
N PRO A 28 -12.14 -5.80 -13.30
CA PRO A 28 -13.00 -6.06 -14.44
C PRO A 28 -14.39 -5.46 -14.25
N GLY A 29 -14.93 -4.87 -15.33
CA GLY A 29 -16.27 -4.26 -15.31
C GLY A 29 -17.41 -5.27 -15.35
N SER A 30 -17.12 -6.56 -15.55
CA SER A 30 -18.10 -7.66 -15.56
C SER A 30 -17.41 -9.00 -15.26
N PRO A 31 -18.11 -9.97 -14.64
CA PRO A 31 -17.55 -11.30 -14.39
C PRO A 31 -17.01 -11.93 -15.68
N GLY A 32 -15.79 -12.47 -15.63
CA GLY A 32 -15.14 -13.11 -16.78
C GLY A 32 -14.45 -12.16 -17.76
N THR A 33 -14.41 -10.86 -17.46
CA THR A 33 -13.53 -9.90 -18.17
C THR A 33 -12.20 -9.74 -17.44
N GLN A 34 -11.16 -9.28 -18.13
CA GLN A 34 -9.85 -9.06 -17.53
C GLN A 34 -9.74 -7.63 -16.97
N GLY A 35 -9.26 -7.48 -15.74
CA GLY A 35 -8.89 -6.19 -15.18
C GLY A 35 -7.62 -5.62 -15.82
N TRP A 36 -7.32 -4.35 -15.54
CA TRP A 36 -6.19 -3.64 -16.13
C TRP A 36 -5.29 -3.06 -15.05
N ILE A 37 -3.98 -3.28 -15.15
CA ILE A 37 -3.00 -2.40 -14.51
C ILE A 37 -2.80 -1.20 -15.42
N VAL A 38 -2.95 0.00 -14.88
CA VAL A 38 -2.82 1.27 -15.59
C VAL A 38 -1.70 2.07 -14.92
N ILE A 39 -0.72 2.56 -15.69
CA ILE A 39 0.44 3.29 -15.16
C ILE A 39 0.41 4.73 -15.67
N ASP A 40 0.51 5.72 -14.78
CA ASP A 40 0.62 7.13 -15.18
C ASP A 40 2.05 7.41 -15.63
N THR A 41 2.23 7.46 -16.96
CA THR A 41 3.54 7.75 -17.55
C THR A 41 4.03 9.17 -17.28
N ALA A 42 3.15 10.07 -16.83
CA ALA A 42 3.48 11.46 -16.51
C ALA A 42 3.74 11.68 -15.01
N SER A 43 3.61 10.64 -14.17
CA SER A 43 3.83 10.77 -12.73
C SER A 43 5.28 11.13 -12.43
N SER A 44 5.44 12.23 -11.70
CA SER A 44 6.73 12.75 -11.24
C SER A 44 7.18 12.00 -10.00
N ILE A 45 8.41 11.52 -10.01
CA ILE A 45 9.07 10.89 -8.86
C ILE A 45 10.23 11.77 -8.33
N GLY A 46 10.24 13.05 -8.72
CA GLY A 46 11.23 14.04 -8.31
C GLY A 46 11.47 15.10 -9.40
N PRO A 47 12.30 16.11 -9.12
CA PRO A 47 12.57 17.20 -10.06
C PRO A 47 13.07 16.69 -11.42
N GLY A 48 12.27 16.93 -12.47
CA GLY A 48 12.60 16.58 -13.85
C GLY A 48 12.67 15.07 -14.17
N ARG A 49 12.16 14.20 -13.29
CA ARG A 49 12.14 12.74 -13.52
C ARG A 49 10.72 12.20 -13.47
N THR A 50 10.35 11.48 -14.51
CA THR A 50 9.10 10.70 -14.52
C THR A 50 9.35 9.28 -14.03
N LEU A 51 8.27 8.58 -13.69
CA LEU A 51 8.29 7.16 -13.39
C LEU A 51 9.01 6.35 -14.48
N LEU A 52 8.75 6.66 -15.76
CA LEU A 52 9.33 5.94 -16.89
C LEU A 52 10.84 6.14 -17.02
N ASP A 53 11.38 7.25 -16.52
CA ASP A 53 12.82 7.54 -16.56
C ASP A 53 13.59 6.77 -15.48
N ASN A 54 12.90 6.08 -14.56
CA ASN A 54 13.52 5.34 -13.47
C ASN A 54 12.99 3.91 -13.39
N ARG A 55 13.80 2.99 -13.91
CA ARG A 55 13.50 1.56 -13.93
C ARG A 55 13.14 0.98 -12.55
N ALA A 56 13.81 1.41 -11.49
CA ALA A 56 13.56 0.85 -10.15
C ALA A 56 12.19 1.25 -9.61
N TRP A 57 11.78 2.51 -9.84
CA TRP A 57 10.43 2.97 -9.50
C TRP A 57 9.36 2.33 -10.39
N LEU A 58 9.61 2.21 -11.70
CA LEU A 58 8.68 1.52 -12.60
C LEU A 58 8.48 0.05 -12.21
N GLU A 59 9.56 -0.67 -11.89
CA GLU A 59 9.46 -2.07 -11.42
C GLU A 59 8.73 -2.18 -10.08
N HIS A 60 8.92 -1.21 -9.18
CA HIS A 60 8.19 -1.13 -7.91
C HIS A 60 6.68 -0.97 -8.16
N ASP A 61 6.27 0.04 -8.92
CA ASP A 61 4.85 0.33 -9.19
C ASP A 61 4.17 -0.82 -9.93
N ILE A 62 4.83 -1.42 -10.94
CA ILE A 62 4.26 -2.57 -11.64
C ILE A 62 4.01 -3.74 -10.67
N ARG A 63 4.90 -3.99 -9.71
CA ARG A 63 4.73 -5.07 -8.72
C ARG A 63 3.65 -4.74 -7.70
N HIS A 64 3.59 -3.48 -7.26
CA HIS A 64 2.54 -2.97 -6.38
C HIS A 64 1.17 -3.21 -7.02
N GLU A 65 0.97 -2.75 -8.25
CA GLU A 65 -0.32 -2.91 -8.94
C GLU A 65 -0.61 -4.35 -9.35
N PHE A 66 0.43 -5.13 -9.68
CA PHE A 66 0.27 -6.55 -9.94
C PHE A 66 -0.17 -7.31 -8.69
N PHE A 67 0.26 -6.90 -7.50
CA PHE A 67 -0.24 -7.47 -6.26
C PHE A 67 -1.75 -7.26 -6.16
N HIS A 68 -2.23 -6.01 -6.26
CA HIS A 68 -3.67 -5.70 -6.25
C HIS A 68 -4.46 -6.53 -7.26
N ALA A 69 -3.97 -6.60 -8.51
CA ALA A 69 -4.63 -7.34 -9.58
C ALA A 69 -4.82 -8.83 -9.29
N ASN A 70 -3.92 -9.43 -8.50
CA ASN A 70 -3.96 -10.86 -8.19
C ASN A 70 -4.69 -11.16 -6.89
N THR A 71 -4.89 -10.17 -6.02
CA THR A 71 -5.25 -10.44 -4.63
C THR A 71 -6.51 -9.73 -4.16
N LEU A 72 -6.89 -8.59 -4.75
CA LEU A 72 -8.14 -7.93 -4.42
C LEU A 72 -9.32 -8.65 -5.11
N PRO A 73 -10.40 -8.97 -4.37
CA PRO A 73 -11.57 -9.57 -4.97
C PRO A 73 -12.31 -8.51 -5.82
N GLU A 74 -12.96 -8.95 -6.91
CA GLU A 74 -13.76 -8.06 -7.78
C GLU A 74 -14.82 -7.29 -7.00
N SER A 75 -15.34 -7.88 -5.91
CA SER A 75 -16.35 -7.29 -5.03
C SER A 75 -15.84 -6.17 -4.12
N ASP A 76 -14.52 -5.95 -4.03
CA ASP A 76 -13.93 -4.87 -3.23
C ASP A 76 -13.80 -3.55 -4.01
N SER A 77 -14.53 -3.40 -5.11
CA SER A 77 -14.59 -2.18 -5.91
C SER A 77 -15.06 -0.93 -5.13
N ALA A 78 -15.61 -1.11 -3.93
CA ALA A 78 -16.03 -0.04 -3.03
C ALA A 78 -14.96 0.38 -2.00
N GLY A 79 -13.79 -0.27 -1.98
CA GLY A 79 -12.72 0.01 -1.00
C GLY A 79 -13.14 -0.34 0.43
N ASN A 80 -13.81 -1.48 0.59
CA ASN A 80 -14.27 -1.95 1.89
C ASN A 80 -13.13 -2.58 2.69
N ALA A 81 -12.12 -3.11 2.02
CA ALA A 81 -10.92 -3.56 2.67
C ALA A 81 -10.19 -2.40 3.38
N PRO A 82 -9.51 -2.67 4.52
CA PRO A 82 -8.74 -1.64 5.19
C PRO A 82 -7.55 -1.22 4.34
N LEU A 83 -7.42 0.07 4.04
CA LEU A 83 -6.39 0.61 3.16
C LEU A 83 -4.98 0.28 3.65
N TRP A 84 -4.71 0.32 4.96
CA TRP A 84 -3.39 -0.07 5.47
C TRP A 84 -3.04 -1.54 5.17
N VAL A 85 -4.04 -2.41 5.03
CA VAL A 85 -3.85 -3.82 4.63
C VAL A 85 -3.63 -3.91 3.12
N THR A 86 -4.46 -3.26 2.31
CA THR A 86 -4.34 -3.35 0.85
C THR A 86 -3.06 -2.69 0.35
N GLU A 87 -2.85 -1.43 0.73
CA GLU A 87 -1.69 -0.63 0.30
C GLU A 87 -0.41 -1.14 0.96
N GLY A 88 -0.43 -1.47 2.25
CA GLY A 88 0.77 -1.91 2.96
C GLY A 88 1.35 -3.23 2.41
N TYR A 89 0.50 -4.16 1.99
CA TYR A 89 0.94 -5.41 1.38
C TYR A 89 1.37 -5.23 -0.09
N ALA A 90 0.71 -4.35 -0.84
CA ALA A 90 1.12 -4.00 -2.20
C ALA A 90 2.49 -3.32 -2.20
N GLU A 91 2.72 -2.37 -1.28
CA GLU A 91 4.02 -1.74 -1.03
C GLU A 91 5.10 -2.76 -0.64
N TRP A 92 4.78 -3.68 0.27
CA TRP A 92 5.69 -4.75 0.66
C TRP A 92 6.06 -5.65 -0.53
N ALA A 93 5.10 -5.99 -1.39
CA ALA A 93 5.35 -6.77 -2.61
C ALA A 93 6.17 -6.00 -3.65
N GLY A 94 5.98 -4.67 -3.75
CA GLY A 94 6.78 -3.78 -4.58
C GLY A 94 8.20 -3.54 -4.06
N SER A 95 8.41 -3.65 -2.75
CA SER A 95 9.67 -3.37 -2.08
C SER A 95 10.76 -4.41 -2.40
N THR A 96 11.55 -4.12 -3.44
CA THR A 96 12.73 -4.95 -3.78
C THR A 96 14.01 -4.13 -3.91
N ALA A 97 13.95 -2.97 -4.56
CA ALA A 97 15.06 -2.00 -4.60
C ALA A 97 14.66 -0.61 -4.05
N ILE A 98 13.37 -0.31 -4.05
CA ILE A 98 12.80 0.92 -3.49
C ILE A 98 12.13 0.58 -2.17
N VAL A 99 12.43 1.39 -1.14
CA VAL A 99 11.74 1.36 0.14
C VAL A 99 11.07 2.72 0.30
N VAL A 100 9.75 2.72 0.41
CA VAL A 100 9.00 3.95 0.66
C VAL A 100 9.16 4.31 2.14
N PHE A 101 9.83 5.43 2.40
CA PHE A 101 9.98 6.00 3.73
C PHE A 101 9.02 7.18 3.91
N PRO A 102 8.56 7.43 5.14
CA PRO A 102 7.76 8.61 5.42
C PRO A 102 8.60 9.86 5.12
N GLN A 103 7.99 10.85 4.46
CA GLN A 103 8.66 12.11 4.13
C GLN A 103 8.67 13.07 5.32
N THR A 104 7.85 12.78 6.34
CA THR A 104 7.87 13.46 7.64
C THR A 104 8.21 12.46 8.74
N ALA A 105 8.25 12.91 10.00
CA ALA A 105 8.23 12.00 11.14
C ALA A 105 6.78 11.86 11.64
N PRO A 106 5.88 11.14 10.94
CA PRO A 106 4.50 11.05 11.37
C PRO A 106 4.42 10.30 12.70
N PRO A 107 3.34 10.52 13.48
CA PRO A 107 3.13 9.80 14.73
C PRO A 107 3.25 8.29 14.49
N PRO A 108 3.83 7.51 15.44
CA PRO A 108 4.06 6.08 15.28
C PRO A 108 2.77 5.30 15.54
N THR A 109 1.71 5.64 14.82
CA THR A 109 0.37 5.09 14.92
C THR A 109 -0.03 4.58 13.55
N LEU A 110 -0.54 3.36 13.48
CA LEU A 110 -1.05 2.80 12.25
C LEU A 110 -2.41 3.44 11.96
N PRO A 111 -2.68 3.96 10.75
CA PRO A 111 -4.03 4.36 10.36
C PRO A 111 -4.90 3.10 10.17
N VAL A 112 -5.51 2.62 11.26
CA VAL A 112 -6.23 1.34 11.28
C VAL A 112 -7.52 1.41 10.45
N THR A 113 -8.15 2.58 10.36
CA THR A 113 -9.35 2.82 9.57
C THR A 113 -9.08 3.62 8.30
N ASN A 114 -9.91 3.43 7.27
CA ASN A 114 -9.81 4.20 6.02
C ASN A 114 -9.97 5.71 6.26
N SER A 115 -10.74 6.10 7.28
CA SER A 115 -10.91 7.49 7.67
C SER A 115 -9.67 8.11 8.31
N GLU A 116 -8.88 7.32 9.05
CA GLU A 116 -7.60 7.75 9.61
C GLU A 116 -6.55 7.81 8.50
N PHE A 117 -6.57 6.83 7.60
CA PHE A 117 -5.69 6.80 6.43
C PHE A 117 -5.84 8.06 5.58
N ALA A 118 -7.08 8.51 5.34
CA ALA A 118 -7.38 9.72 4.57
C ALA A 118 -6.97 11.04 5.26
N LYS A 119 -6.67 11.04 6.57
CA LYS A 119 -6.25 12.24 7.32
C LYS A 119 -4.73 12.45 7.31
N VAL A 120 -3.97 11.43 6.90
CA VAL A 120 -2.51 11.48 6.81
C VAL A 120 -2.10 11.78 5.37
N ARG A 121 -0.93 12.38 5.16
CA ARG A 121 -0.35 12.51 3.82
C ARG A 121 -0.27 11.11 3.19
N ALA A 122 -0.72 10.95 1.95
CA ALA A 122 -0.78 9.63 1.30
C ALA A 122 0.58 8.91 1.38
N THR A 123 1.67 9.57 0.99
CA THR A 123 3.03 9.00 1.07
C THR A 123 3.40 8.48 2.45
N ASP A 124 2.99 9.16 3.52
CA ASP A 124 3.29 8.77 4.89
C ASP A 124 2.41 7.60 5.33
N ALA A 125 1.13 7.57 4.93
CA ALA A 125 0.21 6.48 5.23
C ALA A 125 0.64 5.16 4.56
N TYR A 126 1.09 5.23 3.30
CA TYR A 126 1.63 4.08 2.56
C TYR A 126 2.92 3.60 3.21
N ALA A 127 3.86 4.50 3.54
CA ALA A 127 5.11 4.15 4.22
C ALA A 127 4.87 3.48 5.58
N GLN A 128 3.97 4.03 6.40
CA GLN A 128 3.62 3.44 7.70
C GLN A 128 3.03 2.03 7.54
N SER A 129 2.14 1.85 6.57
CA SER A 129 1.50 0.57 6.27
C SER A 129 2.53 -0.46 5.80
N PHE A 130 3.41 -0.09 4.88
CA PHE A 130 4.56 -0.90 4.45
C PHE A 130 5.44 -1.32 5.63
N MET A 131 5.82 -0.37 6.48
CA MET A 131 6.70 -0.63 7.63
C MET A 131 6.03 -1.57 8.65
N PHE A 132 4.72 -1.45 8.85
CA PHE A 132 3.99 -2.35 9.73
C PHE A 132 3.86 -3.75 9.12
N VAL A 133 3.55 -3.89 7.83
CA VAL A 133 3.50 -5.19 7.15
C VAL A 133 4.88 -5.86 7.18
N SER A 134 5.94 -5.11 6.91
CA SER A 134 7.32 -5.60 7.03
C SER A 134 7.64 -6.09 8.45
N TYR A 135 7.15 -5.38 9.47
CA TYR A 135 7.26 -5.81 10.86
C TYR A 135 6.49 -7.12 11.13
N LEU A 136 5.27 -7.26 10.60
CA LEU A 136 4.50 -8.50 10.73
C LEU A 136 5.20 -9.68 10.05
N VAL A 137 5.74 -9.46 8.84
CA VAL A 137 6.50 -10.48 8.09
C VAL A 137 7.76 -10.88 8.86
N ALA A 138 8.51 -9.92 9.40
CA ALA A 138 9.72 -10.20 10.18
C ALA A 138 9.39 -10.93 11.49
N ARG A 139 8.29 -10.58 12.16
CA ARG A 139 7.92 -11.12 13.47
C ARG A 139 7.21 -12.47 13.41
N PHE A 140 6.32 -12.66 12.43
CA PHE A 140 5.42 -13.82 12.35
C PHE A 140 5.64 -14.67 11.10
N GLY A 141 6.52 -14.25 10.19
CA GLY A 141 6.81 -14.92 8.93
C GLY A 141 5.83 -14.55 7.82
N GLN A 142 6.33 -14.58 6.58
CA GLN A 142 5.57 -14.25 5.38
C GLN A 142 4.29 -15.08 5.23
N ALA A 143 4.34 -16.38 5.53
CA ALA A 143 3.17 -17.25 5.39
C ALA A 143 2.01 -16.83 6.32
N ALA A 144 2.30 -16.38 7.54
CA ALA A 144 1.27 -15.88 8.45
C ALA A 144 0.73 -14.52 7.98
N ALA A 145 1.62 -13.63 7.54
CA ALA A 145 1.24 -12.33 6.99
C ALA A 145 0.27 -12.47 5.79
N ILE A 146 0.59 -13.32 4.81
CA ILE A 146 -0.28 -13.56 3.65
C ILE A 146 -1.62 -14.20 4.06
N ARG A 147 -1.64 -15.11 5.04
CA ARG A 147 -2.91 -15.64 5.58
C ARG A 147 -3.77 -14.56 6.20
N PHE A 148 -3.17 -13.65 6.97
CA PHE A 148 -3.88 -12.51 7.54
C PHE A 148 -4.43 -11.60 6.45
N TYR A 149 -3.61 -11.22 5.47
CA TYR A 149 -4.04 -10.42 4.33
C TYR A 149 -5.29 -11.00 3.67
N LYS A 150 -5.24 -12.28 3.25
CA LYS A 150 -6.39 -12.94 2.59
C LYS A 150 -7.64 -12.96 3.45
N ARG A 151 -7.50 -13.16 4.76
CA ARG A 151 -8.65 -13.13 5.67
C ARG A 151 -9.23 -11.74 5.87
N SER A 152 -8.41 -10.70 5.82
CA SER A 152 -8.86 -9.31 5.97
C SER A 152 -9.64 -8.80 4.77
N LEU A 153 -9.53 -9.46 3.61
CA LEU A 153 -10.30 -9.14 2.40
C LEU A 153 -11.68 -9.82 2.36
N GLU A 154 -11.93 -10.78 3.23
CA GLU A 154 -13.10 -11.65 3.16
C GLU A 154 -14.08 -11.29 4.28
N PRO A 155 -15.23 -10.64 3.96
CA PRO A 155 -16.17 -10.16 4.97
C PRO A 155 -16.67 -11.25 5.93
N ALA A 156 -16.70 -12.51 5.46
CA ALA A 156 -17.10 -13.67 6.26
C ALA A 156 -16.21 -13.91 7.50
N TYR A 157 -14.99 -13.37 7.53
CA TYR A 157 -14.09 -13.51 8.69
C TYR A 157 -14.20 -12.38 9.71
N GLY A 158 -15.13 -11.43 9.51
CA GLY A 158 -15.39 -10.34 10.44
C GLY A 158 -14.41 -9.17 10.30
N SER A 159 -14.15 -8.47 11.40
CA SER A 159 -13.28 -7.29 11.39
C SER A 159 -11.80 -7.65 11.19
N THR A 160 -11.02 -6.69 10.72
CA THR A 160 -9.56 -6.79 10.60
C THR A 160 -8.91 -7.21 11.92
N ALA A 161 -9.36 -6.67 13.05
CA ALA A 161 -8.86 -7.04 14.37
C ALA A 161 -9.18 -8.50 14.72
N ALA A 162 -10.37 -9.00 14.36
CA ALA A 162 -10.73 -10.41 14.56
C ALA A 162 -9.87 -11.35 13.69
N SER A 163 -9.67 -11.00 12.42
CA SER A 163 -8.75 -11.73 11.52
C SER A 163 -7.31 -11.71 12.03
N PHE A 164 -6.85 -10.59 12.57
CA PHE A 164 -5.53 -10.43 13.16
C PHE A 164 -5.33 -11.37 14.36
N ALA A 165 -6.25 -11.31 15.33
CA ALA A 165 -6.23 -12.17 16.51
C ALA A 165 -6.29 -13.66 16.15
N HIS A 166 -7.09 -14.01 15.14
CA HIS A 166 -7.19 -15.39 14.67
C HIS A 166 -5.86 -15.92 14.10
N VAL A 167 -5.19 -15.15 13.25
CA VAL A 167 -3.98 -15.60 12.53
C VAL A 167 -2.73 -15.51 13.39
N PHE A 168 -2.53 -14.38 14.08
CA PHE A 168 -1.30 -14.14 14.82
C PHE A 168 -1.38 -14.56 16.28
N LYS A 169 -2.57 -14.92 16.79
CA LYS A 169 -2.81 -15.24 18.21
C LYS A 169 -2.40 -14.09 19.15
N HIS A 170 -2.48 -12.87 18.65
CA HIS A 170 -2.19 -11.64 19.37
C HIS A 170 -3.23 -10.58 19.04
N ASP A 171 -3.48 -9.66 19.96
CA ASP A 171 -4.29 -8.48 19.71
C ASP A 171 -3.54 -7.46 18.83
N LEU A 172 -4.27 -6.82 17.89
CA LEU A 172 -3.70 -5.85 16.96
C LEU A 172 -3.07 -4.66 17.68
N ALA A 173 -3.76 -4.08 18.67
CA ALA A 173 -3.26 -2.92 19.40
C ALA A 173 -1.99 -3.24 20.20
N SER A 174 -1.89 -4.45 20.75
CA SER A 174 -0.68 -4.92 21.44
C SER A 174 0.52 -5.04 20.49
N VAL A 175 0.32 -5.58 19.29
CA VAL A 175 1.37 -5.69 18.27
C VAL A 175 1.75 -4.33 17.70
N GLU A 176 0.77 -3.48 17.41
CA GLU A 176 0.98 -2.10 16.97
C GLU A 176 1.82 -1.33 17.99
N LYS A 177 1.48 -1.37 19.29
CA LYS A 177 2.28 -0.74 20.35
C LYS A 177 3.73 -1.23 20.37
N GLY A 178 3.95 -2.51 20.04
CA GLY A 178 5.27 -3.10 19.85
C GLY A 178 6.02 -2.49 18.68
N TRP A 179 5.37 -2.44 17.51
CA TRP A 179 5.88 -1.81 16.31
C TRP A 179 6.17 -0.31 16.50
N SER A 180 5.28 0.46 17.12
CA SER A 180 5.46 1.91 17.36
C SER A 180 6.78 2.22 18.07
N ARG A 181 7.25 1.34 18.96
CA ARG A 181 8.56 1.50 19.62
C ARG A 181 9.72 1.27 18.67
N GLN A 182 9.61 0.30 17.76
CA GLN A 182 10.60 0.06 16.71
C GLN A 182 10.58 1.18 15.67
N TYR A 183 9.40 1.60 15.23
CA TYR A 183 9.19 2.68 14.27
C TYR A 183 9.86 3.98 14.73
N LYS A 184 9.66 4.37 16.01
CA LYS A 184 10.35 5.54 16.58
C LYS A 184 11.87 5.47 16.44
N LYS A 185 12.47 4.29 16.62
CA LYS A 185 13.92 4.08 16.46
C LYS A 185 14.34 4.16 15.00
N GLN A 186 13.55 3.59 14.09
CA GLN A 186 13.82 3.61 12.65
C GLN A 186 13.73 5.04 12.10
N VAL A 187 12.70 5.80 12.44
CA VAL A 187 12.52 7.18 11.99
C VAL A 187 13.52 8.13 12.62
N ALA A 188 13.87 7.96 13.90
CA ALA A 188 14.93 8.78 14.52
C ALA A 188 16.31 8.58 13.87
N ALA A 189 16.51 7.48 13.15
CA ALA A 189 17.74 7.20 12.40
C ALA A 189 17.67 7.66 10.93
N LEU A 190 16.50 8.11 10.44
CA LEU A 190 16.36 8.68 9.11
C LEU A 190 16.78 10.14 9.14
N ASP A 191 17.78 10.48 8.33
CA ASP A 191 18.05 11.88 8.00
C ASP A 191 16.97 12.36 7.01
N VAL A 192 15.89 12.91 7.55
CA VAL A 192 14.73 13.39 6.78
C VAL A 192 15.10 14.53 5.82
N ASP A 193 16.25 15.20 6.03
CA ASP A 193 16.71 16.29 5.16
C ASP A 193 17.29 15.80 3.82
N VAL A 194 17.58 14.50 3.70
CA VAL A 194 18.11 13.90 2.45
C VAL A 194 17.01 13.58 1.43
N TYR A 195 15.75 13.44 1.86
CA TYR A 195 14.64 12.95 1.04
C TYR A 195 13.62 14.04 0.63
N VAL A 196 13.82 15.30 1.04
CA VAL A 196 12.90 16.43 0.82
C VAL A 196 13.45 17.47 -0.16
N LYS A 197 14.26 17.07 -1.16
CA LYS A 197 14.70 17.97 -2.24
C LYS A 197 14.15 17.60 -3.61
#